data_AF-A0A5N4DNI9-F1
#
_entry.id   AF-A0A5N4DNI9-F1
#
_cell.length_a   1.000
_cell.length_b   1.000
_cell.length_c   1.000
_cell.angle_alpha   90.00
_cell.angle_beta   90.00
_cell.angle_gamma   90.00
#
_symmetry.space_group_name_H-M   'P 1'
#
loop_
_entity.id
_entity.type
_entity.pdbx_description
1 polymer ?
#
loop_
_entity_poly.entity_id
_entity_poly.type
_entity_poly.pdbx_seq_one_letter_code
_entity_poly.pdbx_strand_id
1 'polypeptide(L)'
;MFIDLLYQRKTISWGGCLIQLFVEHFLGGSEIILLIIMVYDPYVAICKPLYYTTIMQQGLCQLLVVVDWIGGILHATVQILLMVNLPFCGPNVIDHFM
;
A
#
# COMPACT_ATOMS: atom_id res chain seq x y z
N MET A 1 -2.96 -2.61 13.72
CA MET A 1 -3.77 -2.18 14.89
C MET A 1 -5.21 -2.69 14.88
N PHE A 2 -6.00 -2.60 13.78
CA PHE A 2 -7.39 -3.13 13.79
C PHE A 2 -7.49 -4.66 13.60
N ILE A 3 -6.54 -5.27 12.90
CA ILE A 3 -6.52 -6.72 12.65
C ILE A 3 -6.04 -7.49 13.89
N ASP A 4 -5.16 -6.88 14.69
CA ASP A 4 -4.59 -7.47 15.91
C ASP A 4 -5.64 -7.69 17.01
N LEU A 5 -6.72 -6.89 17.03
CA LEU A 5 -7.83 -7.04 17.98
C LEU A 5 -8.83 -8.13 17.60
N LEU A 6 -8.97 -8.44 16.31
CA LEU A 6 -9.88 -9.49 15.84
C LEU A 6 -9.26 -10.89 15.94
N TYR A 7 -7.93 -10.99 15.91
CA TYR A 7 -7.21 -12.27 15.91
C TYR A 7 -6.77 -12.68 17.31
N GLN A 8 -7.74 -13.02 18.14
CA GLN A 8 -7.58 -13.60 19.47
C GLN A 8 -6.99 -15.04 19.45
N ARG A 9 -6.04 -15.35 18.54
CA ARG A 9 -5.40 -16.66 18.39
C ARG A 9 -3.90 -16.54 18.07
N LYS A 10 -3.09 -16.89 19.07
CA LYS A 10 -1.62 -16.72 19.22
C LYS A 10 -0.70 -17.48 18.23
N THR A 11 -1.04 -17.74 16.98
CA THR A 11 -0.05 -18.31 16.03
C THR A 11 -0.50 -18.11 14.58
N ILE A 12 0.05 -17.08 13.94
CA ILE A 12 -0.17 -16.81 12.51
C ILE A 12 0.84 -17.65 11.73
N SER A 13 0.41 -18.32 10.66
CA SER A 13 1.34 -19.03 9.79
C SER A 13 2.28 -18.05 9.07
N TRP A 14 3.46 -18.51 8.64
CA TRP A 14 4.38 -17.69 7.84
C TRP A 14 3.69 -17.04 6.63
N GLY A 15 2.85 -17.80 5.94
CA GLY A 15 2.03 -17.27 4.84
C GLY A 15 1.01 -16.22 5.30
N GLY A 16 0.37 -16.40 6.46
CA GLY A 16 -0.55 -15.41 7.02
C GLY A 16 0.15 -14.10 7.42
N CYS A 17 1.37 -14.18 7.96
CA CYS A 17 2.20 -13.02 8.27
C CYS A 17 2.56 -12.23 6.99
N LEU A 18 3.00 -12.92 5.94
CA LEU A 18 3.31 -12.30 4.66
C LEU A 18 2.09 -11.63 4.00
N ILE A 19 0.92 -12.27 4.07
CA ILE A 19 -0.33 -11.70 3.55
C ILE A 19 -0.73 -10.45 4.34
N GLN A 20 -0.66 -10.49 5.67
CA GLN A 20 -0.98 -9.33 6.50
C GLN A 20 -0.05 -8.15 6.20
N LEU A 21 1.25 -8.41 6.09
CA LEU A 21 2.25 -7.39 5.76
C LEU A 21 2.05 -6.84 4.35
N PHE A 22 1.71 -7.69 3.37
CA PHE A 22 1.37 -7.27 2.01
C PHE A 22 0.19 -6.30 2.00
N VAL A 23 -0.91 -6.67 2.66
CA VAL A 23 -2.16 -5.89 2.68
C VAL A 23 -1.94 -4.54 3.36
N GLU A 24 -1.21 -4.52 4.49
CA GLU A 24 -0.89 -3.27 5.19
C GLU A 24 -0.05 -2.32 4.33
N HIS A 25 1.01 -2.82 3.68
CA HIS A 25 1.87 -2.00 2.82
C HIS A 25 1.20 -1.58 1.51
N PHE A 26 0.33 -2.42 0.96
CA PHE A 26 -0.46 -2.08 -0.22
C PHE A 26 -1.43 -0.95 0.10
N LEU A 27 -2.23 -1.10 1.18
CA LEU A 27 -3.19 -0.07 1.59
C LEU A 27 -2.50 1.24 1.97
N GLY A 28 -1.41 1.17 2.74
CA GLY A 28 -0.64 2.37 3.11
C GLY A 28 0.03 3.03 1.90
N GLY A 29 0.54 2.24 0.95
CA GLY A 29 1.11 2.74 -0.30
C GLY A 29 0.07 3.45 -1.16
N SER A 30 -1.10 2.84 -1.33
CA SER A 30 -2.22 3.43 -2.06
C SER A 30 -2.74 4.71 -1.41
N GLU A 31 -2.87 4.74 -0.08
CA GLU A 31 -3.31 5.93 0.64
C GLU A 31 -2.36 7.12 0.40
N ILE A 32 -1.04 6.89 0.45
CA ILE A 32 -0.03 7.94 0.18
C ILE A 32 -0.14 8.44 -1.26
N ILE A 33 -0.27 7.55 -2.24
CA ILE A 33 -0.37 7.93 -3.65
C ILE A 33 -1.65 8.75 -3.89
N LEU A 34 -2.79 8.30 -3.35
CA LEU A 34 -4.05 9.03 -3.43
C LEU A 34 -3.97 10.40 -2.76
N LEU A 35 -3.34 10.50 -1.59
CA LEU A 35 -3.14 11.79 -0.90
C LEU A 35 -2.28 12.75 -1.72
N ILE A 36 -1.21 12.26 -2.37
CA ILE A 36 -0.37 13.08 -3.27
C ILE A 36 -1.20 13.59 -4.44
N ILE A 37 -2.01 12.72 -5.06
CA ILE A 37 -2.90 13.08 -6.16
C ILE A 37 -3.90 14.15 -5.70
N MET A 38 -4.52 13.98 -4.52
CA MET A 38 -5.47 14.94 -3.96
C MET A 38 -4.85 16.30 -3.65
N VAL A 39 -3.56 16.35 -3.25
CA VAL A 39 -2.83 17.61 -3.05
C VAL A 39 -2.42 18.25 -4.38
N TYR A 40 -2.13 17.43 -5.40
CA TYR A 40 -1.76 17.91 -6.73
C TYR A 40 -2.96 18.44 -7.53
N ASP A 41 -4.14 17.83 -7.35
CA ASP A 41 -5.38 18.18 -8.03
C ASP A 41 -5.76 19.67 -7.98
N PRO A 42 -5.78 20.34 -6.81
CA PRO A 42 -6.11 21.77 -6.74
C PRO A 42 -5.06 22.66 -7.41
N TYR A 43 -3.78 22.25 -7.43
CA TYR A 43 -2.74 22.98 -8.16
C TYR A 43 -3.02 22.97 -9.67
N VAL A 44 -3.40 21.83 -10.23
CA VAL A 44 -3.74 21.71 -11.65
C VAL A 44 -5.00 22.52 -11.99
N ALA A 45 -6.00 22.48 -11.10
CA ALA A 45 -7.23 23.25 -11.25
C ALA A 45 -6.96 24.77 -11.35
N ILE A 46 -6.04 25.29 -10.53
CA ILE A 46 -5.69 26.71 -10.49
C ILE A 46 -4.79 27.10 -11.67
N CYS A 47 -3.76 26.30 -11.97
CA CYS A 47 -2.77 26.64 -13.00
C CYS A 47 -3.27 26.40 -14.43
N LYS A 48 -4.26 25.51 -14.63
CA LYS A 48 -4.75 25.08 -15.95
C LYS A 48 -6.27 24.80 -15.98
N PRO A 49 -7.13 25.78 -15.68
CA PRO A 49 -8.58 25.57 -15.53
C PRO A 49 -9.29 25.04 -16.80
N LEU A 50 -8.87 25.49 -17.99
CA LEU A 50 -9.42 25.02 -19.27
C LEU A 50 -9.03 23.58 -19.62
N TYR A 51 -7.86 23.15 -19.14
CA TYR A 51 -7.38 21.78 -19.33
C TYR A 51 -7.88 20.86 -18.22
N TYR A 52 -8.11 21.38 -17.01
CA TYR A 52 -8.57 20.61 -15.85
C TYR A 52 -9.86 19.84 -16.15
N THR A 53 -10.87 20.44 -16.76
CA THR A 53 -12.12 19.75 -17.14
C THR A 53 -11.93 18.69 -18.23
N THR A 54 -10.88 18.81 -19.04
CA THR A 54 -10.53 17.82 -20.08
C THR A 54 -9.62 16.72 -19.52
N ILE A 55 -8.81 17.06 -18.52
CA ILE A 55 -7.85 16.21 -17.80
C ILE A 55 -8.57 15.35 -16.76
N MET A 56 -9.48 15.91 -15.97
CA MET A 56 -10.44 15.19 -15.09
C MET A 56 -11.55 14.50 -15.91
N GLN A 57 -11.17 13.82 -16.99
CA GLN A 57 -12.01 12.83 -17.63
C GLN A 57 -11.88 11.50 -16.91
N GLN A 58 -12.91 10.67 -17.04
CA GLN A 58 -12.99 9.30 -16.52
C GLN A 58 -11.73 8.47 -16.84
N GLY A 59 -11.06 8.73 -17.97
CA GLY A 59 -9.80 8.08 -18.36
C GLY A 59 -8.61 8.42 -17.46
N LEU A 60 -8.49 9.65 -16.95
CA LEU A 60 -7.42 9.99 -16.01
C LEU A 60 -7.67 9.40 -14.64
N CYS A 61 -8.91 9.40 -14.14
CA CYS A 61 -9.24 8.69 -12.90
C CYS A 61 -8.89 7.20 -13.00
N GLN A 62 -9.20 6.55 -14.14
CA GLN A 62 -8.80 5.17 -14.39
C GLN A 62 -7.28 5.02 -14.41
N LEU A 63 -6.56 5.92 -15.06
CA LEU A 63 -5.10 5.91 -15.09
C LEU A 63 -4.50 6.06 -13.69
N LEU A 64 -5.03 6.99 -12.88
CA LEU A 64 -4.58 7.24 -11.51
C LEU A 64 -4.81 6.02 -10.62
N VAL A 65 -5.95 5.34 -10.75
CA VAL A 65 -6.21 4.07 -10.03
C VAL A 65 -5.24 2.96 -10.47
N VAL A 66 -4.92 2.87 -11.76
CA VAL A 66 -3.94 1.91 -12.28
C VAL A 66 -2.53 2.21 -11.75
N VAL A 67 -2.13 3.48 -11.74
CA VAL A 67 -0.83 3.91 -11.20
C VAL A 67 -0.74 3.64 -9.71
N ASP A 68 -1.80 3.94 -8.96
CA ASP A 68 -1.94 3.65 -7.54
C ASP A 68 -1.76 2.14 -7.25
N TRP A 69 -2.46 1.30 -8.00
CA TRP A 69 -2.36 -0.15 -7.86
C TRP A 69 -0.96 -0.67 -8.19
N ILE A 70 -0.36 -0.22 -9.30
CA ILE A 70 1.00 -0.65 -9.69
C ILE A 70 2.02 -0.19 -8.64
N GLY A 71 1.90 1.05 -8.16
CA GLY A 71 2.77 1.60 -7.12
C GLY A 71 2.66 0.85 -5.80
N GLY A 72 1.43 0.58 -5.34
CA GLY A 72 1.16 -0.20 -4.13
C GLY A 72 1.70 -1.63 -4.23
N ILE A 73 1.50 -2.30 -5.37
CA ILE A 73 2.01 -3.67 -5.60
C ILE A 73 3.53 -3.68 -5.59
N LEU A 74 4.18 -2.73 -6.29
CA LEU A 74 5.63 -2.63 -6.33
C LEU A 74 6.20 -2.38 -4.93
N HIS A 75 5.61 -1.43 -4.19
CA HIS A 75 6.03 -1.10 -2.83
C HIS A 75 5.92 -2.31 -1.90
N ALA A 76 4.77 -2.98 -1.88
CA ALA A 76 4.54 -4.17 -1.07
C ALA A 76 5.47 -5.33 -1.46
N THR A 77 5.72 -5.54 -2.76
CA THR A 77 6.62 -6.61 -3.26
C THR A 77 8.06 -6.36 -2.85
N VAL A 78 8.56 -5.12 -2.97
CA VAL A 78 9.92 -4.75 -2.55
C VAL A 78 10.07 -4.94 -1.05
N GLN A 79 9.09 -4.51 -0.25
CA GLN A 79 9.05 -4.70 1.20
C GLN A 79 9.12 -6.19 1.59
N ILE A 80 8.32 -7.04 0.96
CA ILE A 80 8.33 -8.49 1.22
C ILE A 80 9.64 -9.13 0.79
N LEU A 81 10.16 -8.77 -0.39
CA LEU A 81 11.45 -9.30 -0.85
C LEU A 81 12.57 -8.92 0.11
N LEU A 82 12.61 -7.67 0.59
CA LEU A 82 13.56 -7.27 1.62
C LEU A 82 13.38 -8.12 2.88
N MET A 83 12.14 -8.28 3.38
CA MET A 83 11.88 -9.06 4.58
C MET A 83 12.28 -10.54 4.45
N VAL A 84 12.07 -11.16 3.28
CA VAL A 84 12.47 -12.56 3.01
C VAL A 84 13.97 -12.71 2.80
N ASN A 85 14.64 -11.70 2.23
CA ASN A 85 16.10 -11.71 2.04
C ASN A 85 16.88 -11.32 3.30
N LEU A 86 16.24 -10.76 4.33
CA LEU A 86 16.84 -10.67 5.65
C LEU A 86 16.98 -12.10 6.21
N PRO A 87 18.17 -12.52 6.69
CA PRO A 87 18.38 -13.86 7.20
C PRO A 87 17.70 -13.96 8.56
N PHE A 88 16.42 -14.33 8.58
CA PHE A 88 15.77 -14.83 9.79
C PHE A 88 16.36 -16.21 10.08
N CYS A 89 17.55 -16.20 10.69
CA CYS A 89 18.28 -17.38 11.13
C CYS A 89 17.71 -17.79 12.50
N GLY A 90 16.79 -18.74 12.54
CA GLY A 90 16.24 -19.28 13.78
C GLY A 90 14.91 -20.01 13.56
N PRO A 91 14.48 -20.89 14.49
CA PRO A 91 13.30 -21.72 14.28
C PRO A 91 12.11 -20.82 13.98
N ASN A 92 11.20 -21.32 13.15
CA ASN A 92 10.01 -20.65 12.64
C ASN A 92 8.96 -20.40 13.76
N VAL A 93 9.40 -19.78 14.86
CA VAL A 93 8.69 -19.46 16.09
C VAL A 93 9.07 -18.01 16.39
N ILE A 94 8.16 -17.10 16.02
CA ILE A 94 8.22 -15.71 16.48
C ILE A 94 7.75 -15.75 17.94
N ASP A 95 8.65 -16.10 18.85
CA ASP A 95 8.46 -15.85 20.28
C ASP A 95 8.76 -14.37 20.52
N HIS A 96 7.75 -13.64 21.03
CA HIS A 96 7.72 -12.19 21.31
C HIS A 96 7.66 -11.26 20.08
N PHE A 97 6.61 -10.47 19.81
CA PHE A 97 5.74 -9.59 20.63
C PHE A 97 6.51 -8.48 21.39
N MET A 98 6.24 -7.23 20.99
CA MET A 98 6.16 -6.08 21.91
C MET A 98 5.00 -6.29 22.86
#